data_AF-A0A3D2IHB8-F1
#
_entry.id   AF-A0A3D2IHB8-F1
#
_cell.length_a   1.000
_cell.length_b   1.000
_cell.length_c   1.000
_cell.angle_alpha   90.00
_cell.angle_beta   90.00
_cell.angle_gamma   90.00
#
_symmetry.space_group_name_H-M   'P 1'
#
loop_
_entity.id
_entity.type
_entity.pdbx_description
1 polymer ?
#
loop_
_entity_poly.entity_id
_entity_poly.type
_entity_poly.pdbx_seq_one_letter_code
_entity_poly.pdbx_strand_id
1 'polypeptide(L)'
;LKEDDKNQIVITKKTERSLRQKSLEEIFKNLKKGGLGSHKTPHTGKGLERQPETRKWNPGSDIGQIDSVGTMLNMLNHSTIDNIDLHEDDITVFDTDHYTSVSTVLLIDISHSMILYGEDRITPAKKVAMALSELILTSYAKDSLDIIVFGNEAWEISINDLPYLKVGPYHTNTLQGLERARHLLQRKKFSNKQIFMITDGKPSCMIENGRFYKNSFGLDRKIVNKVLDEAVKCRREQIPITTFMIASDPYLQSFVREMTEANKGKAYFASLDDLGGYIFEDYIQNRRKNVK
;
A
#
# COMPACT_ATOMS: atom_id res chain seq x y z
N LEU A 1 12.25 -22.37 -17.07
CA LEU A 1 13.60 -22.37 -16.46
C LEU A 1 14.59 -22.49 -17.61
N LYS A 2 15.68 -21.73 -17.59
CA LYS A 2 16.81 -21.97 -18.49
C LYS A 2 17.97 -22.42 -17.61
N GLU A 3 18.59 -23.54 -17.95
CA GLU A 3 19.81 -24.01 -17.31
C GLU A 3 21.00 -23.36 -18.02
N ASP A 4 21.90 -22.75 -17.23
CA ASP A 4 23.22 -22.30 -17.66
C ASP A 4 24.25 -23.24 -17.02
N ASP A 5 25.43 -23.37 -17.65
CA ASP A 5 26.54 -24.30 -17.35
C ASP A 5 27.15 -24.21 -15.93
N LYS A 6 26.51 -23.48 -15.01
CA LYS A 6 26.88 -23.34 -13.59
C LYS A 6 25.74 -23.66 -12.62
N ASN A 7 24.81 -24.53 -12.98
CA ASN A 7 23.77 -25.08 -12.09
C ASN A 7 22.99 -24.01 -11.28
N GLN A 8 22.97 -22.76 -11.74
CA GLN A 8 22.22 -21.66 -11.16
C GLN A 8 20.92 -21.57 -11.94
N ILE A 9 19.83 -21.88 -11.25
CA ILE A 9 18.48 -21.77 -11.81
C ILE A 9 18.19 -20.28 -12.04
N VAL A 10 18.31 -19.81 -13.29
CA VAL A 10 17.96 -18.44 -13.66
C VAL A 10 16.45 -18.38 -13.93
N ILE A 11 15.75 -17.63 -13.09
CA ILE A 11 14.31 -17.40 -13.26
C ILE A 11 14.14 -16.44 -14.45
N THR A 12 13.30 -16.81 -15.41
CA THR A 12 13.04 -15.96 -16.58
C THR A 12 12.01 -14.87 -16.24
N LYS A 13 12.00 -13.73 -16.96
CA LYS A 13 10.98 -12.66 -16.77
C LYS A 13 9.53 -13.18 -16.80
N LYS A 14 9.24 -14.19 -17.63
CA LYS A 14 7.92 -14.86 -17.67
C LYS A 14 7.63 -15.64 -16.38
N THR A 15 8.65 -16.31 -15.84
CA THR A 15 8.56 -17.03 -14.57
C THR A 15 8.45 -16.07 -13.38
N GLU A 16 9.15 -14.94 -13.38
CA GLU A 16 9.04 -13.90 -12.34
C GLU A 16 7.61 -13.33 -12.29
N ARG A 17 7.05 -12.96 -13.44
CA ARG A 17 5.66 -12.48 -13.53
C ARG A 17 4.66 -13.54 -13.07
N SER A 18 4.84 -14.80 -13.50
CA SER A 18 3.98 -15.90 -13.07
C SER A 18 4.08 -16.16 -11.56
N LEU A 19 5.27 -16.03 -10.97
CA LEU A 19 5.46 -16.21 -9.53
C LEU A 19 4.74 -15.12 -8.73
N ARG A 20 4.83 -13.86 -9.16
CA ARG A 20 4.10 -12.75 -8.54
C ARG A 20 2.57 -12.94 -8.61
N GLN A 21 2.05 -13.33 -9.77
CA GLN A 21 0.62 -13.61 -9.95
C GLN A 21 0.14 -14.77 -9.07
N LYS A 22 0.94 -15.83 -8.92
CA LYS A 22 0.63 -16.94 -8.01
C LYS A 22 0.65 -16.52 -6.54
N SER A 23 1.61 -15.69 -6.12
CA SER A 23 1.64 -15.15 -4.75
C SER A 23 0.42 -14.28 -4.45
N LEU A 24 -0.04 -13.51 -5.45
CA LEU A 24 -1.30 -12.77 -5.37
C LEU A 24 -2.48 -13.71 -5.15
N GLU A 25 -2.63 -14.75 -5.96
CA GLU A 25 -3.69 -15.74 -5.81
C GLU A 25 -3.66 -16.44 -4.44
N GLU A 26 -2.48 -16.80 -3.95
CA GLU A 26 -2.27 -17.47 -2.65
C GLU A 26 -2.71 -16.60 -1.47
N ILE A 27 -2.33 -15.31 -1.46
CA ILE A 27 -2.63 -14.38 -0.36
C ILE A 27 -4.06 -13.83 -0.44
N PHE A 28 -4.55 -13.50 -1.64
CA PHE A 28 -5.84 -12.83 -1.84
C PHE A 28 -7.03 -13.77 -2.01
N LYS A 29 -6.83 -15.10 -2.13
CA LYS A 29 -7.92 -16.09 -2.05
C LYS A 29 -8.63 -16.06 -0.68
N ASN A 30 -7.91 -15.69 0.39
CA ASN A 30 -8.45 -15.58 1.75
C ASN A 30 -8.94 -14.17 2.13
N LEU A 31 -8.52 -13.15 1.36
CA LEU A 31 -8.72 -11.73 1.68
C LEU A 31 -10.07 -11.15 1.19
N LYS A 32 -10.86 -11.94 0.44
CA LYS A 32 -12.17 -11.54 -0.12
C LYS A 32 -13.25 -11.15 0.92
N LYS A 33 -13.03 -11.31 2.22
CA LYS A 33 -13.98 -10.94 3.28
C LYS A 33 -13.69 -9.61 4.00
N GLY A 34 -12.52 -9.01 3.79
CA GLY A 34 -12.13 -7.75 4.45
C GLY A 34 -11.61 -6.76 3.42
N GLY A 35 -12.51 -5.96 2.84
CA GLY A 35 -12.18 -5.02 1.77
C GLY A 35 -10.98 -4.13 2.11
N LEU A 36 -9.85 -4.39 1.44
CA LEU A 36 -8.77 -3.43 1.30
C LEU A 36 -9.30 -2.30 0.43
N GLY A 37 -9.21 -1.08 0.97
CA GLY A 37 -9.94 0.08 0.50
C GLY A 37 -9.82 0.32 -0.99
N SER A 38 -10.96 0.41 -1.65
CA SER A 38 -11.07 1.12 -2.93
C SER A 38 -10.51 2.54 -2.72
N HIS A 39 -9.75 3.07 -3.69
CA HIS A 39 -9.34 4.47 -3.74
C HIS A 39 -10.53 5.41 -4.00
N LYS A 40 -11.66 5.18 -3.31
CA LYS A 40 -12.84 6.00 -3.36
C LYS A 40 -12.59 7.20 -2.48
N THR A 41 -12.46 8.36 -3.10
CA THR A 41 -12.59 9.63 -2.40
C THR A 41 -14.06 9.88 -2.05
N PRO A 42 -14.36 10.50 -0.90
CA PRO A 42 -15.72 10.94 -0.56
C PRO A 42 -16.17 12.15 -1.39
N HIS A 43 -15.27 12.75 -2.18
CA HIS A 43 -15.57 13.84 -3.09
C HIS A 43 -15.91 13.30 -4.48
N THR A 44 -17.14 13.57 -4.93
CA THR A 44 -17.51 13.58 -6.34
C THR A 44 -16.94 14.85 -6.97
N GLY A 45 -16.22 14.71 -8.06
CA GLY A 45 -15.56 15.81 -8.75
C GLY A 45 -15.03 15.37 -10.10
N LYS A 46 -14.68 16.35 -10.95
CA LYS A 46 -14.34 16.25 -12.39
C LYS A 46 -13.34 15.13 -12.74
N GLY A 47 -13.80 13.88 -12.72
CA GLY A 47 -13.09 12.72 -13.28
C GLY A 47 -13.28 12.68 -14.79
N LEU A 48 -12.37 11.98 -15.48
CA LEU A 48 -12.41 11.84 -16.95
C LEU A 48 -13.19 10.61 -17.41
N GLU A 49 -13.46 9.65 -16.53
CA GLU A 49 -14.03 8.34 -16.89
C GLU A 49 -15.45 8.22 -16.36
N ARG A 50 -16.40 8.08 -17.30
CA ARG A 50 -17.84 8.01 -17.02
C ARG A 50 -18.23 6.62 -16.54
N GLN A 51 -18.93 6.57 -15.42
CA GLN A 51 -19.65 5.38 -14.96
C GLN A 51 -20.86 5.13 -15.89
N PRO A 52 -21.30 3.87 -16.04
CA PRO A 52 -22.56 3.55 -16.74
C PRO A 52 -23.80 4.08 -16.00
N GLU A 53 -23.68 4.24 -14.67
CA GLU A 53 -24.75 4.75 -13.83
C GLU A 53 -24.90 6.27 -14.01
N THR A 54 -26.16 6.69 -14.12
CA THR A 54 -26.54 8.10 -14.25
C THR A 54 -27.33 8.54 -13.04
N ARG A 55 -27.24 9.84 -12.72
CA ARG A 55 -28.03 10.48 -11.67
C ARG A 55 -28.63 11.78 -12.18
N LYS A 56 -29.64 12.29 -11.47
CA LYS A 56 -30.18 13.63 -11.73
C LYS A 56 -29.11 14.70 -11.55
N TRP A 57 -29.16 15.71 -12.41
CA TRP A 57 -28.33 16.90 -12.30
C TRP A 57 -28.70 17.70 -11.04
N ASN A 58 -27.69 18.28 -10.40
CA ASN A 58 -27.84 19.17 -9.26
C ASN A 58 -26.91 20.38 -9.47
N PRO A 59 -27.27 21.57 -8.95
CA PRO A 59 -26.40 22.74 -8.98
C PRO A 59 -24.99 22.43 -8.46
N GLY A 60 -23.97 22.65 -9.30
CA GLY A 60 -22.56 22.30 -9.02
C GLY A 60 -22.07 21.00 -9.68
N SER A 61 -22.94 20.23 -10.32
CA SER A 61 -22.55 19.08 -11.14
C SER A 61 -21.83 19.52 -12.41
N ASP A 62 -20.83 18.74 -12.85
CA ASP A 62 -20.05 19.07 -14.05
C ASP A 62 -20.90 18.96 -15.33
N ILE A 63 -21.10 20.09 -16.01
CA ILE A 63 -21.87 20.20 -17.25
C ILE A 63 -21.24 19.34 -18.36
N GLY A 64 -19.91 19.11 -18.32
CA GLY A 64 -19.22 18.24 -19.27
C GLY A 64 -19.61 16.76 -19.20
N GLN A 65 -20.39 16.35 -18.18
CA GLN A 65 -20.80 14.97 -17.95
C GLN A 65 -22.30 14.71 -18.18
N ILE A 66 -23.02 15.63 -18.83
CA ILE A 66 -24.42 15.43 -19.20
C ILE A 66 -24.57 14.20 -20.11
N ASP A 67 -25.48 13.32 -19.73
CA ASP A 67 -25.97 12.24 -20.59
C ASP A 67 -27.03 12.80 -21.53
N SER A 68 -26.60 13.19 -22.72
CA SER A 68 -27.49 13.77 -23.73
C SER A 68 -28.60 12.80 -24.15
N VAL A 69 -28.33 11.49 -24.15
CA VAL A 69 -29.30 10.49 -24.61
C VAL A 69 -30.36 10.25 -23.53
N GLY A 70 -29.94 10.01 -22.29
CA GLY A 70 -30.85 9.86 -21.15
C GLY A 70 -31.68 11.12 -20.90
N THR A 71 -31.04 12.29 -21.00
CA THR A 71 -31.73 13.58 -20.86
C THR A 71 -32.80 13.78 -21.94
N MET A 72 -32.47 13.46 -23.20
CA MET A 72 -33.42 13.56 -24.30
C MET A 72 -34.56 12.54 -24.17
N LEU A 73 -34.29 11.31 -23.72
CA LEU A 73 -35.33 10.32 -23.45
C LEU A 73 -36.28 10.76 -22.33
N ASN A 74 -35.76 11.35 -21.25
CA ASN A 74 -36.58 11.88 -20.16
C ASN A 74 -37.48 13.01 -20.62
N MET A 75 -36.92 13.98 -21.36
CA MET A 75 -37.65 15.09 -21.96
C MET A 75 -38.78 14.59 -22.88
N LEU A 76 -38.51 13.59 -23.72
CA LEU A 76 -39.50 13.03 -24.63
C LEU A 76 -40.63 12.27 -23.92
N ASN A 77 -40.44 11.82 -22.67
CA ASN A 77 -41.50 11.10 -21.94
C ASN A 77 -42.67 12.00 -21.55
N HIS A 78 -42.47 13.32 -21.43
CA HIS A 78 -43.53 14.27 -21.10
C HIS A 78 -43.77 15.34 -22.18
N SER A 79 -42.87 15.44 -23.16
CA SER A 79 -43.04 16.28 -24.34
C SER A 79 -44.04 15.70 -25.35
N THR A 80 -44.63 16.56 -26.17
CA THR A 80 -45.46 16.18 -27.32
C THR A 80 -44.78 16.56 -28.63
N ILE A 81 -45.22 15.99 -29.75
CA ILE A 81 -44.60 16.22 -31.08
C ILE A 81 -44.54 17.72 -31.44
N ASP A 82 -45.54 18.49 -31.01
CA ASP A 82 -45.64 19.92 -31.31
C ASP A 82 -45.06 20.81 -30.20
N ASN A 83 -44.71 20.24 -29.04
CA ASN A 83 -44.17 20.99 -27.90
C ASN A 83 -43.12 20.17 -27.15
N ILE A 84 -41.86 20.46 -27.45
CA ILE A 84 -40.69 19.91 -26.78
C ILE A 84 -40.28 20.88 -25.68
N ASP A 85 -40.36 20.44 -24.43
CA ASP A 85 -40.03 21.27 -23.26
C ASP A 85 -39.00 20.57 -22.38
N LEU A 86 -37.83 21.19 -22.20
CA LEU A 86 -36.74 20.64 -21.40
C LEU A 86 -36.80 21.19 -19.98
N HIS A 87 -37.04 20.31 -19.01
CA HIS A 87 -37.00 20.67 -17.60
C HIS A 87 -35.66 20.30 -16.98
N GLU A 88 -35.27 21.00 -15.90
CA GLU A 88 -34.05 20.69 -15.14
C GLU A 88 -34.05 19.24 -14.62
N ASP A 89 -35.23 18.73 -14.27
CA ASP A 89 -35.45 17.35 -13.81
C ASP A 89 -35.17 16.28 -14.86
N ASP A 90 -35.17 16.64 -16.15
CA ASP A 90 -34.84 15.73 -17.24
C ASP A 90 -33.34 15.49 -17.35
N ILE A 91 -32.53 16.46 -16.88
CA ILE A 91 -31.09 16.46 -17.05
C ILE A 91 -30.47 15.37 -16.18
N THR A 92 -29.85 14.40 -16.83
CA THR A 92 -29.05 13.37 -16.20
C THR A 92 -27.57 13.60 -16.48
N VAL A 93 -26.74 13.27 -15.49
CA VAL A 93 -25.28 13.27 -15.62
C VAL A 93 -24.74 11.89 -15.33
N PHE A 94 -23.70 11.52 -16.07
CA PHE A 94 -22.88 10.37 -15.73
C PHE A 94 -22.14 10.65 -14.42
N ASP A 95 -22.09 9.65 -13.54
CA ASP A 95 -21.13 9.72 -12.44
C ASP A 95 -19.71 9.54 -13.00
N THR A 96 -18.72 10.14 -12.36
CA THR A 96 -17.32 9.96 -12.78
C THR A 96 -16.54 9.34 -11.66
N ASP A 97 -15.86 8.23 -11.94
CA ASP A 97 -14.96 7.64 -10.96
C ASP A 97 -13.77 8.58 -10.75
N HIS A 98 -13.62 9.05 -9.52
CA HIS A 98 -12.41 9.70 -9.08
C HIS A 98 -11.44 8.66 -8.51
N TYR A 99 -10.82 7.87 -9.38
CA TYR A 99 -9.62 7.14 -8.98
C TYR A 99 -8.48 8.16 -8.88
N THR A 100 -8.20 8.58 -7.65
CA THR A 100 -6.98 9.31 -7.35
C THR A 100 -5.83 8.31 -7.44
N SER A 101 -5.03 8.42 -8.51
CA SER A 101 -3.79 7.66 -8.65
C SER A 101 -2.96 7.78 -7.38
N VAL A 102 -2.38 6.68 -6.93
CA VAL A 102 -1.60 6.63 -5.68
C VAL A 102 -0.13 6.38 -5.97
N SER A 103 0.74 7.12 -5.27
CA SER A 103 2.15 6.79 -5.19
C SER A 103 2.42 5.95 -3.96
N THR A 104 2.84 4.70 -4.18
CA THR A 104 3.12 3.75 -3.12
C THR A 104 4.62 3.49 -3.01
N VAL A 105 5.16 3.53 -1.79
CA VAL A 105 6.48 2.97 -1.50
C VAL A 105 6.31 1.66 -0.73
N LEU A 106 6.97 0.60 -1.19
CA LEU A 106 7.08 -0.67 -0.49
C LEU A 106 8.44 -0.76 0.21
N LEU A 107 8.45 -0.69 1.53
CA LEU A 107 9.60 -0.88 2.40
C LEU A 107 9.72 -2.34 2.84
N ILE A 108 10.89 -2.95 2.63
CA ILE A 108 11.14 -4.35 2.98
C ILE A 108 12.37 -4.46 3.87
N ASP A 109 12.17 -5.06 5.03
CA ASP A 109 13.25 -5.37 5.97
C ASP A 109 14.08 -6.56 5.48
N ILE A 110 15.40 -6.37 5.42
CA ILE A 110 16.38 -7.41 5.09
C ILE A 110 17.42 -7.60 6.20
N SER A 111 17.10 -7.14 7.40
CA SER A 111 17.94 -7.26 8.59
C SER A 111 18.05 -8.70 9.07
N HIS A 112 19.10 -8.99 9.84
CA HIS A 112 19.40 -10.34 10.29
C HIS A 112 18.25 -10.96 11.12
N SER A 113 17.45 -10.13 11.79
CA SER A 113 16.31 -10.60 12.59
C SER A 113 15.23 -11.31 11.78
N MET A 114 15.18 -11.07 10.46
CA MET A 114 14.29 -11.77 9.54
C MET A 114 14.59 -13.26 9.35
N ILE A 115 15.72 -13.77 9.86
CA ILE A 115 16.09 -15.21 9.86
C ILE A 115 16.53 -15.72 11.25
N LEU A 116 16.39 -14.88 12.29
CA LEU A 116 16.82 -15.27 13.64
C LEU A 116 15.93 -16.35 14.24
N TYR A 117 16.50 -17.10 15.19
CA TYR A 117 15.80 -18.14 15.97
C TYR A 117 15.24 -19.31 15.15
N GLY A 118 15.76 -19.54 13.94
CA GLY A 118 15.33 -20.63 13.06
C GLY A 118 14.01 -20.33 12.32
N GLU A 119 13.51 -19.10 12.42
CA GLU A 119 12.30 -18.65 11.74
C GLU A 119 12.63 -17.91 10.44
N ASP A 120 12.19 -18.44 9.30
CA ASP A 120 12.34 -17.77 8.01
C ASP A 120 11.19 -16.78 7.77
N ARG A 121 11.38 -15.52 8.19
CA ARG A 121 10.42 -14.43 7.97
C ARG A 121 10.63 -13.73 6.62
N ILE A 122 11.80 -13.86 6.01
CA ILE A 122 12.09 -13.22 4.72
C ILE A 122 11.33 -13.90 3.57
N THR A 123 11.18 -15.22 3.58
CA THR A 123 10.41 -15.94 2.56
C THR A 123 8.94 -15.51 2.51
N PRO A 124 8.18 -15.48 3.62
CA PRO A 124 6.83 -14.94 3.63
C PRO A 124 6.80 -13.45 3.28
N ALA A 125 7.77 -12.64 3.75
CA ALA A 125 7.88 -11.23 3.37
C ALA A 125 8.00 -11.04 1.84
N LYS A 126 8.85 -11.84 1.17
CA LYS A 126 9.00 -11.80 -0.29
C LYS A 126 7.71 -12.15 -1.00
N LYS A 127 6.99 -13.18 -0.55
CA LYS A 127 5.67 -13.55 -1.12
C LYS A 127 4.68 -12.39 -1.01
N VAL A 128 4.58 -11.76 0.16
CA VAL A 128 3.71 -10.59 0.38
C VAL A 128 4.11 -9.42 -0.50
N ALA A 129 5.41 -9.08 -0.54
CA ALA A 129 5.93 -8.00 -1.36
C ALA A 129 5.62 -8.20 -2.84
N MET A 130 5.82 -9.42 -3.34
CA MET A 130 5.54 -9.81 -4.72
C MET A 130 4.05 -9.74 -5.06
N ALA A 131 3.19 -10.24 -4.18
CA ALA A 131 1.74 -10.19 -4.32
C ALA A 131 1.23 -8.74 -4.32
N LEU A 132 1.65 -7.92 -3.36
CA LEU A 132 1.28 -6.50 -3.28
C LEU A 132 1.75 -5.74 -4.52
N SER A 133 2.98 -5.99 -4.96
CA SER A 133 3.53 -5.33 -6.15
C SER A 133 2.71 -5.66 -7.40
N GLU A 134 2.32 -6.92 -7.58
CA GLU A 134 1.47 -7.31 -8.69
C GLU A 134 0.06 -6.72 -8.55
N LEU A 135 -0.52 -6.71 -7.35
CA LEU A 135 -1.83 -6.12 -7.12
C LEU A 135 -1.85 -4.65 -7.53
N ILE A 136 -0.88 -3.86 -7.04
CA ILE A 136 -0.81 -2.42 -7.30
C ILE A 136 -0.65 -2.16 -8.81
N LEU A 137 0.28 -2.87 -9.46
CA LEU A 137 0.58 -2.67 -10.87
C LEU A 137 -0.54 -3.15 -11.80
N THR A 138 -1.33 -4.15 -11.40
CA THR A 138 -2.41 -4.71 -12.24
C THR A 138 -3.77 -4.09 -11.96
N SER A 139 -4.05 -3.69 -10.73
CA SER A 139 -5.37 -3.16 -10.35
C SER A 139 -5.55 -1.72 -10.79
N TYR A 140 -4.48 -0.93 -10.88
CA TYR A 140 -4.57 0.50 -11.18
C TYR A 140 -3.43 0.95 -12.09
N ALA A 141 -3.70 1.07 -13.40
CA ALA A 141 -2.69 1.39 -14.42
C ALA A 141 -2.01 2.77 -14.24
N LYS A 142 -2.56 3.66 -13.41
CA LYS A 142 -2.03 5.00 -13.13
C LYS A 142 -1.25 5.09 -11.82
N ASP A 143 -1.21 4.03 -11.02
CA ASP A 143 -0.48 4.01 -9.76
C ASP A 143 1.03 3.87 -9.99
N SER A 144 1.81 4.44 -9.08
CA SER A 144 3.26 4.23 -9.07
C SER A 144 3.68 3.41 -7.86
N LEU A 145 4.67 2.53 -8.08
CA LEU A 145 5.28 1.72 -7.06
C LEU A 145 6.80 1.91 -7.09
N ASP A 146 7.37 2.31 -5.96
CA ASP A 146 8.80 2.33 -5.73
C ASP A 146 9.12 1.36 -4.58
N ILE A 147 10.20 0.59 -4.69
CA ILE A 147 10.55 -0.45 -3.70
C ILE A 147 11.87 -0.05 -3.05
N ILE A 148 11.89 -0.04 -1.72
CA ILE A 148 13.05 0.25 -0.90
C ILE A 148 13.30 -0.93 0.02
N VAL A 149 14.53 -1.42 0.08
CA VAL A 149 14.96 -2.36 1.11
C VAL A 149 15.76 -1.62 2.17
N PHE A 150 15.68 -2.09 3.42
CA PHE A 150 16.44 -1.50 4.51
C PHE A 150 17.07 -2.56 5.42
N GLY A 151 18.32 -2.28 5.80
CA GLY A 151 19.13 -3.00 6.77
C GLY A 151 19.92 -1.99 7.60
N ASN A 152 21.25 -1.99 7.52
CA ASN A 152 22.07 -0.91 8.09
C ASN A 152 21.79 0.44 7.40
N GLU A 153 21.53 0.36 6.09
CA GLU A 153 21.16 1.45 5.22
C GLU A 153 19.91 1.09 4.42
N ALA A 154 19.31 2.07 3.73
CA ALA A 154 18.13 1.94 2.89
C ALA A 154 18.39 2.39 1.46
N TRP A 155 18.04 1.54 0.49
CA TRP A 155 18.23 1.80 -0.94
C TRP A 155 17.08 1.26 -1.78
N GLU A 156 16.92 1.85 -2.97
CA GLU A 156 15.90 1.46 -3.93
C GLU A 156 16.34 0.23 -4.73
N ILE A 157 15.37 -0.63 -5.03
CA ILE A 157 15.57 -1.81 -5.89
C ILE A 157 14.49 -1.87 -6.97
N SER A 158 14.73 -2.67 -8.01
CA SER A 158 13.70 -2.96 -9.00
C SER A 158 12.77 -4.08 -8.54
N ILE A 159 11.57 -4.14 -9.11
CA ILE A 159 10.63 -5.24 -8.85
C ILE A 159 11.20 -6.61 -9.24
N ASN A 160 12.13 -6.67 -10.19
CA ASN A 160 12.76 -7.92 -10.63
C ASN A 160 13.73 -8.46 -9.58
N ASP A 161 14.19 -7.61 -8.65
CA ASP A 161 15.11 -8.01 -7.58
C ASP A 161 14.40 -8.68 -6.41
N LEU A 162 13.07 -8.50 -6.27
CA LEU A 162 12.26 -9.05 -5.16
C LEU A 162 12.47 -10.55 -4.90
N PRO A 163 12.45 -11.45 -5.91
CA PRO A 163 12.60 -12.89 -5.67
C PRO A 163 13.98 -13.24 -5.11
N TYR A 164 15.00 -12.44 -5.47
CA TYR A 164 16.40 -12.66 -5.16
C TYR A 164 16.85 -11.95 -3.88
N LEU A 165 15.94 -11.26 -3.18
CA LEU A 165 16.26 -10.65 -1.90
C LEU A 165 16.78 -11.68 -0.91
N LYS A 166 17.89 -11.31 -0.27
CA LYS A 166 18.59 -12.08 0.76
C LYS A 166 18.73 -11.22 1.99
N VAL A 167 18.63 -11.87 3.14
CA VAL A 167 18.95 -11.26 4.43
C VAL A 167 20.46 -11.13 4.55
N GLY A 168 20.90 -9.97 5.04
CA GLY A 168 22.31 -9.74 5.37
C GLY A 168 22.56 -9.73 6.88
N PRO A 169 23.83 -9.66 7.30
CA PRO A 169 24.22 -9.46 8.70
C PRO A 169 23.99 -7.99 9.11
N TYR A 170 22.78 -7.49 8.88
CA TYR A 170 22.40 -6.10 9.04
C TYR A 170 21.58 -5.90 10.32
N HIS A 171 21.70 -4.71 10.88
CA HIS A 171 20.75 -4.14 11.82
C HIS A 171 19.51 -3.62 11.07
N THR A 172 18.59 -3.02 11.80
CA THR A 172 17.27 -2.62 11.33
C THR A 172 17.15 -1.10 11.42
N ASN A 173 17.50 -0.41 10.34
CA ASN A 173 17.46 1.06 10.24
C ASN A 173 16.09 1.54 9.71
N THR A 174 15.03 1.28 10.48
CA THR A 174 13.67 1.69 10.14
C THR A 174 13.56 3.19 9.91
N LEU A 175 14.32 3.99 10.67
CA LEU A 175 14.37 5.45 10.52
C LEU A 175 14.77 5.84 9.10
N GLN A 176 15.92 5.35 8.62
CA GLN A 176 16.39 5.72 7.28
C GLN A 176 15.48 5.17 6.18
N GLY A 177 14.86 3.99 6.39
CA GLY A 177 13.84 3.45 5.50
C GLY A 177 12.66 4.41 5.33
N LEU A 178 12.09 4.88 6.45
CA LEU A 178 10.98 5.84 6.45
C LEU A 178 11.37 7.21 5.87
N GLU A 179 12.54 7.73 6.24
CA GLU A 179 13.04 9.00 5.70
C GLU A 179 13.19 8.93 4.18
N ARG A 180 13.78 7.85 3.67
CA ARG A 180 13.96 7.66 2.23
C ARG A 180 12.62 7.52 1.51
N ALA A 181 11.70 6.73 2.06
CA ALA A 181 10.35 6.58 1.51
C ALA A 181 9.61 7.92 1.46
N ARG A 182 9.61 8.69 2.56
CA ARG A 182 8.99 10.02 2.62
C ARG A 182 9.59 10.96 1.59
N HIS A 183 10.92 11.07 1.53
CA HIS A 183 11.59 11.95 0.56
C HIS A 183 11.31 11.55 -0.89
N LEU A 184 11.22 10.25 -1.18
CA LEU A 184 10.85 9.76 -2.51
C LEU A 184 9.42 10.17 -2.85
N LEU A 185 8.47 9.94 -1.95
CA LEU A 185 7.06 10.30 -2.12
C LEU A 185 6.85 11.81 -2.26
N GLN A 186 7.62 12.64 -1.55
CA GLN A 186 7.55 14.10 -1.68
C GLN A 186 7.85 14.59 -3.10
N ARG A 187 8.77 13.92 -3.82
CA ARG A 187 9.15 14.28 -5.20
C ARG A 187 8.09 13.90 -6.24
N LYS A 188 7.13 13.04 -5.88
CA LYS A 188 6.09 12.53 -6.78
C LYS A 188 4.88 13.48 -6.77
N LYS A 189 4.33 13.78 -7.95
CA LYS A 189 3.18 14.68 -8.17
C LYS A 189 1.82 13.97 -8.00
N PHE A 190 1.71 13.08 -7.01
CA PHE A 190 0.48 12.34 -6.73
C PHE A 190 -0.22 13.01 -5.54
N SER A 191 -1.55 13.15 -5.60
CA SER A 191 -2.35 13.65 -4.48
C SER A 191 -2.37 12.65 -3.32
N ASN A 192 -2.47 11.37 -3.64
CA ASN A 192 -2.43 10.29 -2.68
C ASN A 192 -1.05 9.64 -2.63
N LYS A 193 -0.54 9.44 -1.42
CA LYS A 193 0.76 8.83 -1.13
C LYS A 193 0.59 7.83 0.00
N GLN A 194 1.30 6.71 -0.04
CA GLN A 194 1.25 5.73 1.04
C GLN A 194 2.54 4.92 1.13
N ILE A 195 2.79 4.36 2.31
CA ILE A 195 3.90 3.45 2.57
C ILE A 195 3.33 2.10 3.02
N PHE A 196 3.73 1.03 2.34
CA PHE A 196 3.62 -0.33 2.86
C PHE A 196 4.97 -0.74 3.43
N MET A 197 5.00 -1.22 4.66
CA MET A 197 6.24 -1.67 5.30
C MET A 197 6.11 -3.12 5.74
N ILE A 198 7.07 -3.96 5.38
CA ILE A 198 7.16 -5.35 5.81
C ILE A 198 8.40 -5.49 6.69
N THR A 199 8.20 -5.88 7.95
CA THR A 199 9.28 -5.97 8.96
C THR A 199 8.88 -6.92 10.08
N ASP A 200 9.86 -7.36 10.87
CA ASP A 200 9.61 -8.03 12.16
C ASP A 200 9.56 -7.03 13.35
N GLY A 201 9.70 -5.73 13.09
CA GLY A 201 9.23 -4.65 13.95
C GLY A 201 10.27 -4.07 14.92
N LYS A 202 11.53 -4.49 14.90
CA LYS A 202 12.52 -3.99 15.87
C LYS A 202 13.54 -3.03 15.24
N PRO A 203 13.41 -1.70 15.40
CA PRO A 203 14.50 -0.80 15.02
C PRO A 203 15.70 -1.03 15.95
N SER A 204 16.89 -1.22 15.37
CA SER A 204 18.11 -1.57 16.13
C SER A 204 19.32 -0.69 15.78
N CYS A 205 19.20 0.17 14.77
CA CYS A 205 20.22 1.19 14.49
C CYS A 205 19.62 2.46 13.87
N MET A 206 20.44 3.51 13.84
CA MET A 206 20.19 4.76 13.12
C MET A 206 21.50 5.45 12.79
N ILE A 207 21.47 6.42 11.87
CA ILE A 207 22.60 7.33 11.63
C ILE A 207 22.27 8.66 12.29
N GLU A 208 23.14 9.11 13.20
CA GLU A 208 22.99 10.40 13.90
C GLU A 208 24.27 11.22 13.71
N ASN A 209 24.15 12.40 13.13
CA ASN A 209 25.28 13.31 12.86
C ASN A 209 26.44 12.61 12.11
N GLY A 210 26.10 11.78 11.13
CA GLY A 210 27.07 11.01 10.33
C GLY A 210 27.71 9.83 11.05
N ARG A 211 27.28 9.51 12.29
CA ARG A 211 27.78 8.36 13.06
C ARG A 211 26.72 7.26 13.13
N PHE A 212 27.17 6.02 12.96
CA PHE A 212 26.33 4.84 13.12
C PHE A 212 26.09 4.56 14.61
N TYR A 213 24.83 4.69 15.04
CA TYR A 213 24.38 4.32 16.38
C TYR A 213 23.63 2.99 16.30
N LYS A 214 24.01 2.02 17.12
CA LYS A 214 23.37 0.70 17.16
C LYS A 214 23.12 0.24 18.58
N ASN A 215 21.99 -0.39 18.80
CA ASN A 215 21.69 -1.14 20.00
C ASN A 215 20.74 -2.28 19.66
N SER A 216 21.28 -3.51 19.62
CA SER A 216 20.50 -4.70 19.34
C SER A 216 19.77 -5.25 20.56
N PHE A 217 20.00 -4.71 21.76
CA PHE A 217 19.38 -5.17 23.00
C PHE A 217 18.12 -4.36 23.31
N GLY A 218 16.97 -5.05 23.40
CA GLY A 218 15.67 -4.41 23.67
C GLY A 218 15.28 -3.33 22.66
N LEU A 219 14.25 -2.56 22.98
CA LEU A 219 13.88 -1.34 22.25
C LEU A 219 14.63 -0.15 22.86
N ASP A 220 15.69 0.28 22.19
CA ASP A 220 16.42 1.48 22.59
C ASP A 220 15.52 2.73 22.41
N ARG A 221 15.19 3.39 23.52
CA ARG A 221 14.30 4.55 23.55
C ARG A 221 14.77 5.68 22.63
N LYS A 222 16.08 5.85 22.44
CA LYS A 222 16.62 6.88 21.55
C LYS A 222 16.28 6.57 20.10
N ILE A 223 16.48 5.33 19.66
CA ILE A 223 16.18 4.88 18.30
C ILE A 223 14.66 4.92 18.07
N VAL A 224 13.89 4.35 19.00
CA VAL A 224 12.43 4.30 18.93
C VAL A 224 11.83 5.69 18.79
N ASN A 225 12.23 6.64 19.64
CA ASN A 225 11.68 8.00 19.58
C ASN A 225 11.94 8.67 18.22
N LYS A 226 13.12 8.45 17.62
CA LYS A 226 13.41 8.98 16.28
C LYS A 226 12.54 8.35 15.20
N VAL A 227 12.27 7.05 15.28
CA VAL A 227 11.36 6.38 14.33
C VAL A 227 9.93 6.89 14.50
N LEU A 228 9.47 7.07 15.74
CA LEU A 228 8.13 7.64 16.02
C LEU A 228 8.02 9.09 15.52
N ASP A 229 9.05 9.91 15.73
CA ASP A 229 9.11 11.28 15.20
C ASP A 229 8.95 11.29 13.67
N GLU A 230 9.63 10.38 12.97
CA GLU A 230 9.53 10.25 11.51
C GLU A 230 8.14 9.76 11.07
N ALA A 231 7.54 8.83 11.80
CA ALA A 231 6.17 8.38 11.57
C ALA A 231 5.14 9.53 11.70
N VAL A 232 5.36 10.44 12.66
CA VAL A 232 4.56 11.67 12.82
C VAL A 232 4.79 12.64 11.66
N LYS A 233 6.03 12.78 11.15
CA LYS A 233 6.28 13.58 9.94
C LYS A 233 5.52 13.04 8.73
N CYS A 234 5.58 11.72 8.48
CA CYS A 234 4.80 11.06 7.44
C CYS A 234 3.31 11.37 7.57
N ARG A 235 2.76 11.31 8.78
CA ARG A 235 1.35 11.67 9.04
C ARG A 235 1.03 13.12 8.70
N ARG A 236 1.87 14.07 9.12
CA ARG A 236 1.68 15.50 8.81
C ARG A 236 1.66 15.77 7.31
N GLU A 237 2.38 14.96 6.56
CA GLU A 237 2.44 14.98 5.10
C GLU A 237 1.37 14.12 4.42
N GLN A 238 0.39 13.61 5.19
CA GLN A 238 -0.71 12.76 4.72
C GLN A 238 -0.22 11.47 4.03
N ILE A 239 0.88 10.90 4.53
CA ILE A 239 1.43 9.61 4.10
C ILE A 239 1.08 8.56 5.15
N PRO A 240 -0.04 7.83 5.02
CA PRO A 240 -0.35 6.68 5.86
C PRO A 240 0.68 5.58 5.67
N ILE A 241 1.06 4.96 6.78
CA ILE A 241 1.93 3.81 6.88
C ILE A 241 1.08 2.60 7.22
N THR A 242 1.13 1.57 6.39
CA THR A 242 0.54 0.28 6.66
C THR A 242 1.65 -0.73 6.88
N THR A 243 1.73 -1.29 8.08
CA THR A 243 2.78 -2.21 8.50
C THR A 243 2.28 -3.65 8.45
N PHE A 244 2.97 -4.51 7.72
CA PHE A 244 2.83 -5.96 7.74
C PHE A 244 3.92 -6.53 8.63
N MET A 245 3.54 -6.88 9.85
CA MET A 245 4.44 -7.47 10.83
C MET A 245 4.36 -9.00 10.74
N ILE A 246 5.51 -9.62 10.46
CA ILE A 246 5.64 -11.09 10.36
C ILE A 246 6.35 -11.61 11.62
N ALA A 247 5.72 -11.42 12.77
CA ALA A 247 6.23 -11.90 14.05
C ALA A 247 5.11 -11.98 15.11
N SER A 248 5.22 -12.99 15.97
CA SER A 248 4.27 -13.27 17.05
C SER A 248 4.66 -12.63 18.39
N ASP A 249 5.84 -12.01 18.47
CA ASP A 249 6.41 -11.47 19.72
C ASP A 249 5.59 -10.26 20.23
N PRO A 250 4.97 -10.35 21.42
CA PRO A 250 4.13 -9.27 21.97
C PRO A 250 4.86 -7.94 22.20
N TYR A 251 6.16 -8.00 22.51
CA TYR A 251 6.99 -6.83 22.76
C TYR A 251 7.33 -6.10 21.45
N LEU A 252 7.58 -6.84 20.36
CA LEU A 252 7.74 -6.22 19.04
C LEU A 252 6.42 -5.63 18.52
N GLN A 253 5.30 -6.30 18.83
CA GLN A 253 3.98 -5.80 18.46
C GLN A 253 3.64 -4.49 19.16
N SER A 254 4.09 -4.28 20.40
CA SER A 254 3.84 -3.01 21.12
C SER A 254 4.47 -1.82 20.40
N PHE A 255 5.71 -1.95 19.93
CA PHE A 255 6.35 -0.90 19.14
C PHE A 255 5.62 -0.63 17.83
N VAL A 256 5.23 -1.67 17.09
CA VAL A 256 4.48 -1.49 15.83
C VAL A 256 3.15 -0.80 16.11
N ARG A 257 2.48 -1.08 17.23
CA ARG A 257 1.26 -0.38 17.66
C ARG A 257 1.53 1.09 17.95
N GLU A 258 2.57 1.42 18.73
CA GLU A 258 2.96 2.80 19.04
C GLU A 258 3.25 3.60 17.76
N MET A 259 3.99 3.02 16.82
CA MET A 259 4.28 3.64 15.52
C MET A 259 3.01 3.81 14.67
N THR A 260 2.16 2.78 14.65
CA THR A 260 0.89 2.82 13.90
C THR A 260 -0.03 3.91 14.47
N GLU A 261 -0.09 4.06 15.78
CA GLU A 261 -0.86 5.11 16.46
C GLU A 261 -0.28 6.50 16.18
N ALA A 262 1.05 6.66 16.27
CA ALA A 262 1.75 7.91 15.96
C ALA A 262 1.46 8.40 14.53
N ASN A 263 1.51 7.48 13.56
CA ASN A 263 1.20 7.76 12.16
C ASN A 263 -0.32 7.89 11.88
N LYS A 264 -1.19 7.32 12.73
CA LYS A 264 -2.58 7.00 12.41
C LYS A 264 -2.69 6.12 11.16
N GLY A 265 -1.88 5.08 11.14
CA GLY A 265 -1.79 4.10 10.06
C GLY A 265 -2.59 2.83 10.32
N LYS A 266 -2.14 1.74 9.70
CA LYS A 266 -2.71 0.39 9.88
C LYS A 266 -1.61 -0.61 10.20
N ALA A 267 -1.96 -1.66 10.92
CA ALA A 267 -1.07 -2.79 11.17
C ALA A 267 -1.78 -4.12 10.89
N TYR A 268 -1.07 -5.00 10.21
CA TYR A 268 -1.42 -6.39 9.97
C TYR A 268 -0.40 -7.26 10.69
N PHE A 269 -0.85 -8.04 11.65
CA PHE A 269 0.00 -9.00 12.34
C PHE A 269 -0.31 -10.39 11.78
N ALA A 270 0.70 -11.00 11.16
CA ALA A 270 0.61 -12.35 10.60
C ALA A 270 1.55 -13.30 11.35
N SER A 271 1.11 -14.53 11.56
CA SER A 271 1.98 -15.62 11.99
C SER A 271 2.72 -16.20 10.77
N LEU A 272 3.84 -16.88 11.02
CA LEU A 272 4.67 -17.49 9.98
C LEU A 272 3.92 -18.51 9.12
N ASP A 273 2.99 -19.25 9.75
CA ASP A 273 2.29 -20.39 9.15
C ASP A 273 0.98 -19.98 8.46
N ASP A 274 0.47 -18.77 8.71
CA ASP A 274 -0.80 -18.30 8.17
C ASP A 274 -0.75 -16.81 7.80
N LEU A 275 -0.23 -16.55 6.60
CA LEU A 275 -0.32 -15.24 5.94
C LEU A 275 -1.77 -14.84 5.59
N GLY A 276 -2.74 -15.78 5.66
CA GLY A 276 -4.16 -15.54 5.41
C GLY A 276 -4.93 -15.11 6.66
N GLY A 277 -4.53 -15.57 7.84
CA GLY A 277 -5.06 -15.20 9.15
C GLY A 277 -4.31 -14.02 9.75
N TYR A 278 -4.73 -12.80 9.41
CA TYR A 278 -4.13 -11.58 9.95
C TYR A 278 -5.00 -10.97 11.06
N ILE A 279 -4.36 -10.54 12.16
CA ILE A 279 -5.00 -9.60 13.09
C ILE A 279 -4.90 -8.22 12.46
N PHE A 280 -6.04 -7.61 12.16
CA PHE A 280 -6.14 -6.28 11.56
C PHE A 280 -6.41 -5.21 12.62
N GLU A 281 -5.52 -4.23 12.67
CA GLU A 281 -5.70 -3.04 13.51
C GLU A 281 -5.71 -1.78 12.65
N ASP A 282 -6.86 -1.09 12.67
CA ASP A 282 -7.08 0.15 11.95
C ASP A 282 -7.30 1.30 12.94
N TYR A 283 -6.29 2.17 13.02
CA TYR A 283 -6.33 3.36 13.87
C TYR A 283 -6.87 4.61 13.12
N ILE A 284 -7.12 4.52 11.81
CA ILE A 284 -7.85 5.55 11.05
C ILE A 284 -9.33 5.53 11.41
N GLN A 285 -9.90 4.33 11.62
CA GLN A 285 -11.31 4.14 11.94
C GLN A 285 -11.59 3.74 13.40
N ASN A 286 -10.57 3.67 14.26
CA ASN A 286 -10.70 3.21 15.65
C ASN A 286 -11.41 1.82 15.73
N ARG A 287 -11.04 0.89 14.85
CA ARG A 287 -11.63 -0.46 14.78
C ARG A 287 -10.55 -1.53 14.89
N ARG A 288 -10.63 -2.36 15.93
CA ARG A 288 -9.94 -3.65 16.00
C ARG A 288 -10.87 -4.74 15.45
N LYS A 289 -10.42 -5.50 14.46
CA LYS A 289 -11.17 -6.64 13.93
C LYS A 289 -10.26 -7.86 13.85
N ASN A 290 -10.65 -8.93 14.52
CA ASN A 290 -10.06 -10.25 14.28
C ASN A 290 -10.65 -10.78 12.96
N VAL A 291 -9.81 -10.94 11.94
CA VAL A 291 -10.20 -11.58 10.69
C VAL A 291 -9.66 -13.00 10.75
N LYS A 292 -10.58 -13.98 10.81
CA LYS A 292 -10.29 -15.41 10.71
C LYS A 292 -10.68 -15.90 9.32
#